data_AF-A0A6L3EUS8-F1
#
_entry.id   AF-A0A6L3EUS8-F1
#
_cell.length_a   1.000
_cell.length_b   1.000
_cell.length_c   1.000
_cell.angle_alpha   90.00
_cell.angle_beta   90.00
_cell.angle_gamma   90.00
#
_symmetry.space_group_name_H-M   'P 1'
#
loop_
_entity.id
_entity.type
_entity.pdbx_description
1 polymer ?
#
loop_
_entity_poly.entity_id
_entity_poly.type
_entity_poly.pdbx_seq_one_letter_code
_entity_poly.pdbx_strand_id
1 'polypeptide(L)'
;MPTEQEHVLQMLADGKITISDAEMLLDALKMGEREVETAVPVMPLPPQYLAPPPPIHDPRRVTPAYAEAMAEAGLPYATKDELWHLHLHHVTPNYVRRLVQLDLPDLDAEGIAQLAIHHIHPEYIAAFQELKLQDLTLHDVVQLGIHHVRPEMVRELRDLGITDLTVDDVVQLGIHHVRPDMIRQLRDLGFNNLAVAQIVQLAIHDIRPDFIHKLRETGLQLTIDQIVQLGIHDAQPKQIQALMALDFSELTFDTILDYCIHEVRADYVATIHNLLPEATPKQFLTMHIHELTVGYVKEMVNFDLPDIDARSIVSLKIQEVTPAYVAEMVALDLHDLSARKLTTMQMNGISMRYARKLKEEIGDELTAQQIIDRWLSGETAVSP
;
A
#
# COMPACT_ATOMS: atom_id res chain seq x y z
N MET A 1 37.20 33.43 -9.70
CA MET A 1 36.64 32.06 -9.78
C MET A 1 35.62 31.97 -8.66
N PRO A 2 34.40 31.48 -8.92
CA PRO A 2 33.42 31.32 -7.84
C PRO A 2 33.98 30.39 -6.77
N THR A 3 33.67 30.70 -5.51
CA THR A 3 34.06 29.88 -4.36
C THR A 3 33.36 28.52 -4.41
N GLU A 4 33.90 27.53 -3.70
CA GLU A 4 33.29 26.18 -3.65
C GLU A 4 31.86 26.22 -3.09
N GLN A 5 31.58 27.13 -2.16
CA GLN A 5 30.23 27.39 -1.65
C GLN A 5 29.29 27.96 -2.73
N GLU A 6 29.77 28.92 -3.54
CA GLU A 6 28.98 29.47 -4.65
C GLU A 6 28.68 28.39 -5.72
N HIS A 7 29.58 27.44 -5.93
CA HIS A 7 29.37 26.33 -6.86
C HIS A 7 28.28 25.38 -6.38
N VAL A 8 28.26 25.04 -5.09
CA VAL A 8 27.22 24.20 -4.49
C VAL A 8 25.84 24.89 -4.57
N LEU A 9 25.78 26.19 -4.27
CA LEU A 9 24.53 26.97 -4.39
C LEU A 9 24.05 27.10 -5.84
N GLN A 10 24.96 27.24 -6.80
CA GLN A 10 24.60 27.25 -8.22
C GLN A 10 24.04 25.89 -8.67
N MET A 11 24.60 24.77 -8.21
CA MET A 11 24.08 23.45 -8.52
C MET A 11 22.69 23.21 -7.94
N LEU A 12 22.41 23.76 -6.75
CA LEU A 12 21.07 23.75 -6.15
C LEU A 12 20.08 24.61 -6.97
N ALA A 13 20.50 25.82 -7.36
CA ALA A 13 19.68 26.73 -8.17
C ALA A 13 19.37 26.17 -9.57
N ASP A 14 20.32 25.43 -10.15
CA ASP A 14 20.17 24.73 -11.43
C ASP A 14 19.35 23.43 -11.30
N GLY A 15 18.93 23.02 -10.09
CA GLY A 15 18.18 21.79 -9.83
C GLY A 15 18.98 20.50 -10.03
N LYS A 16 20.31 20.58 -10.07
CA LYS A 16 21.22 19.43 -10.30
C LYS A 16 21.43 18.57 -9.05
N ILE A 17 21.15 19.13 -7.88
CA ILE A 17 21.26 18.47 -6.58
C ILE A 17 20.06 18.83 -5.71
N THR A 18 19.73 17.97 -4.76
CA THR A 18 18.65 18.26 -3.81
C THR A 18 19.12 19.19 -2.69
N ILE A 19 18.17 19.73 -1.91
CA ILE A 19 18.48 20.55 -0.73
C ILE A 19 19.33 19.75 0.27
N SER A 20 19.01 18.45 0.48
CA SER A 20 19.76 17.57 1.38
C SER A 20 21.20 17.35 0.91
N ASP A 21 21.43 17.22 -0.39
CA ASP A 21 22.79 17.06 -0.96
C ASP A 21 23.61 18.35 -0.80
N ALA A 22 22.97 19.52 -1.00
CA ALA A 22 23.62 20.81 -0.83
C ALA A 22 24.02 21.06 0.65
N GLU A 23 23.16 20.70 1.60
CA GLU A 23 23.47 20.80 3.05
C GLU A 23 24.68 19.94 3.43
N MET A 24 24.74 18.70 2.96
CA MET A 24 25.85 17.79 3.24
C MET A 24 27.19 18.32 2.69
N LEU A 25 27.19 18.89 1.48
CA LEU A 25 28.39 19.46 0.85
C LEU A 25 28.86 20.74 1.55
N LEU A 26 27.94 21.61 1.96
CA LEU A 26 28.28 22.85 2.68
C LEU A 26 28.84 22.57 4.08
N ASP A 27 28.38 21.51 4.75
CA ASP A 27 28.95 21.09 6.03
C ASP A 27 30.33 20.45 5.89
N ALA A 28 30.59 19.70 4.82
CA ALA A 28 31.92 19.18 4.51
C ALA A 28 32.94 20.32 4.27
N LEU A 29 32.53 21.41 3.59
CA LEU A 29 33.38 22.58 3.39
C LEU A 29 33.77 23.27 4.71
N LYS A 30 32.87 23.30 5.71
CA LYS A 30 33.17 23.85 7.04
C LYS A 30 34.15 22.99 7.84
N MET A 31 34.26 21.70 7.53
CA MET A 31 35.20 20.79 8.20
C MET A 31 36.63 20.87 7.64
N GLY A 32 36.82 21.38 6.42
CA GLY A 32 38.11 21.45 5.73
C GLY A 32 39.06 22.56 6.21
N GLU A 33 38.63 23.45 7.11
CA GLU A 33 39.43 24.62 7.54
C GLU A 33 40.13 24.46 8.90
N ARG A 34 40.21 23.25 9.48
CA ARG A 34 40.99 23.03 10.73
C ARG A 34 42.43 22.56 10.45
N GLU A 35 43.32 23.54 10.57
CA GLU A 35 44.73 23.51 11.01
C GLU A 35 45.75 22.68 10.21
N VAL A 36 46.44 23.37 9.29
CA VAL A 36 47.83 23.06 8.93
C VAL A 36 48.73 23.80 9.91
N GLU A 37 49.18 23.11 10.96
CA GLU A 37 50.19 23.63 11.87
C GLU A 37 51.56 23.62 11.16
N THR A 38 52.21 24.79 11.08
CA THR A 38 53.43 25.02 10.32
C THR A 38 54.62 24.23 10.88
N ALA A 39 55.10 23.24 10.13
CA ALA A 39 56.32 22.50 10.47
C ALA A 39 57.59 23.33 10.23
N VAL A 40 58.46 23.37 11.24
CA VAL A 40 59.81 23.97 11.24
C VAL A 40 60.70 23.28 10.19
N PRO A 41 61.59 23.99 9.45
CA PRO A 41 62.43 23.34 8.45
C PRO A 41 63.50 22.44 9.10
N VAL A 42 63.40 21.13 8.86
CA VAL A 42 64.41 20.13 9.24
C VAL A 42 65.40 19.96 8.08
N MET A 43 66.70 20.00 8.36
CA MET A 43 67.75 19.75 7.36
C MET A 43 67.64 18.35 6.73
N PRO A 44 68.02 18.16 5.46
CA PRO A 44 67.95 16.84 4.82
C PRO A 44 68.99 15.88 5.44
N LEU A 45 68.50 14.73 5.90
CA LEU A 45 69.33 13.59 6.29
C LEU A 45 69.96 12.93 5.05
N PRO A 46 71.16 12.34 5.15
CA PRO A 46 71.77 11.61 4.04
C PRO A 46 70.88 10.43 3.62
N PRO A 47 70.91 10.01 2.34
CA PRO A 47 70.02 8.98 1.83
C PRO A 47 70.25 7.67 2.59
N GLN A 48 69.26 7.30 3.41
CA GLN A 48 69.20 5.97 3.99
C GLN A 48 68.82 5.00 2.86
N TYR A 49 69.62 3.97 2.68
CA TYR A 49 69.27 2.86 1.81
C TYR A 49 68.03 2.19 2.43
N LEU A 50 66.84 2.52 1.90
CA LEU A 50 65.60 1.85 2.31
C LEU A 50 65.75 0.37 1.97
N ALA A 51 65.58 -0.49 2.97
CA ALA A 51 65.33 -1.90 2.70
C ALA A 51 64.18 -2.00 1.68
N PRO A 52 64.18 -2.99 0.77
CA PRO A 52 63.06 -3.17 -0.13
C PRO A 52 61.76 -3.20 0.69
N PRO A 53 60.68 -2.57 0.19
CA PRO A 53 59.41 -2.55 0.92
C PRO A 53 59.03 -4.00 1.27
N PRO A 54 58.45 -4.23 2.46
CA PRO A 54 57.96 -5.56 2.80
C PRO A 54 57.04 -6.04 1.66
N PRO A 55 57.06 -7.35 1.32
CA PRO A 55 56.22 -7.86 0.25
C PRO A 55 54.79 -7.41 0.50
N ILE A 56 54.19 -6.75 -0.49
CA ILE A 56 52.77 -6.39 -0.46
C ILE A 56 52.02 -7.68 -0.14
N HIS A 57 51.36 -7.75 1.02
CA HIS A 57 50.46 -8.85 1.32
C HIS A 57 49.39 -8.81 0.25
N ASP A 58 49.45 -9.72 -0.72
CA ASP A 58 48.30 -9.99 -1.56
C ASP A 58 47.18 -10.38 -0.59
N PRO A 59 46.12 -9.56 -0.45
CA PRO A 59 45.06 -9.89 0.46
C PRO A 59 44.49 -11.26 0.10
N ARG A 60 44.55 -11.70 -1.17
CA ARG A 60 44.03 -12.99 -1.66
C ARG A 60 44.89 -14.21 -1.36
N ARG A 61 45.88 -14.10 -0.46
CA ARG A 61 46.85 -15.18 -0.24
C ARG A 61 46.27 -16.33 0.58
N VAL A 62 45.67 -17.31 -0.11
CA VAL A 62 45.35 -18.63 0.45
C VAL A 62 46.65 -19.37 0.80
N THR A 63 46.76 -19.87 2.04
CA THR A 63 47.93 -20.66 2.45
C THR A 63 47.86 -22.08 1.87
N PRO A 64 49.00 -22.72 1.51
CA PRO A 64 49.02 -24.11 1.07
C PRO A 64 48.37 -25.06 2.08
N ALA A 65 48.61 -24.84 3.38
CA ALA A 65 48.00 -25.64 4.44
C ALA A 65 46.46 -25.55 4.47
N TYR A 66 45.89 -24.36 4.22
CA TYR A 66 44.43 -24.22 4.11
C TYR A 66 43.90 -24.94 2.85
N ALA A 67 44.57 -24.80 1.71
CA ALA A 67 44.18 -25.49 0.47
C ALA A 67 44.20 -27.02 0.64
N GLU A 68 45.26 -27.57 1.23
CA GLU A 68 45.38 -29.01 1.54
C GLU A 68 44.27 -29.47 2.50
N ALA A 69 44.02 -28.73 3.58
CA ALA A 69 42.98 -29.07 4.55
C ALA A 69 41.56 -29.01 3.95
N MET A 70 41.31 -28.11 3.00
CA MET A 70 40.02 -28.01 2.29
C MET A 70 39.85 -29.15 1.27
N ALA A 71 40.93 -29.56 0.60
CA ALA A 71 40.93 -30.73 -0.28
C ALA A 71 40.58 -32.00 0.50
N GLU A 72 41.21 -32.22 1.66
CA GLU A 72 40.90 -33.34 2.57
C GLU A 72 39.47 -33.25 3.16
N ALA A 73 38.92 -32.05 3.28
CA ALA A 73 37.58 -31.84 3.82
C ALA A 73 36.45 -32.17 2.83
N GLY A 74 36.77 -32.34 1.54
CA GLY A 74 35.80 -32.66 0.50
C GLY A 74 35.75 -31.68 -0.68
N LEU A 75 36.68 -30.71 -0.75
CA LEU A 75 36.81 -29.79 -1.89
C LEU A 75 38.14 -29.98 -2.64
N PRO A 76 38.41 -31.17 -3.23
CA PRO A 76 39.70 -31.48 -3.84
C PRO A 76 40.03 -30.67 -5.10
N TYR A 77 39.03 -30.00 -5.69
CA TYR A 77 39.15 -29.27 -6.96
C TYR A 77 38.84 -27.77 -6.84
N ALA A 78 38.72 -27.23 -5.63
CA ALA A 78 38.47 -25.79 -5.45
C ALA A 78 39.62 -24.95 -6.02
N THR A 79 39.28 -23.97 -6.83
CA THR A 79 40.20 -23.00 -7.41
C THR A 79 40.76 -22.08 -6.33
N LYS A 80 41.84 -21.35 -6.66
CA LYS A 80 42.42 -20.36 -5.74
C LYS A 80 41.42 -19.27 -5.36
N ASP A 81 40.59 -18.84 -6.32
CA ASP A 81 39.59 -17.79 -6.11
C ASP A 81 38.44 -18.30 -5.21
N GLU A 82 37.97 -19.53 -5.40
CA GLU A 82 36.97 -20.16 -4.52
C GLU A 82 37.51 -20.36 -3.10
N LEU A 83 38.73 -20.88 -2.95
CA LEU A 83 39.37 -21.02 -1.64
C LEU A 83 39.56 -19.68 -0.94
N TRP A 84 39.84 -18.63 -1.70
CA TRP A 84 39.90 -17.27 -1.19
C TRP A 84 38.53 -16.78 -0.73
N HIS A 85 37.47 -16.98 -1.52
CA HIS A 85 36.11 -16.61 -1.17
C HIS A 85 35.64 -17.32 0.12
N LEU A 86 35.90 -18.63 0.22
CA LEU A 86 35.63 -19.42 1.42
C LEU A 86 36.40 -18.88 2.63
N HIS A 87 37.68 -18.54 2.46
CA HIS A 87 38.48 -17.97 3.54
C HIS A 87 37.96 -16.61 4.01
N LEU A 88 37.55 -15.75 3.08
CA LEU A 88 36.96 -14.43 3.35
C LEU A 88 35.71 -14.54 4.24
N HIS A 89 34.89 -15.58 4.02
CA HIS A 89 33.69 -15.85 4.82
C HIS A 89 33.94 -16.81 6.00
N HIS A 90 35.19 -16.94 6.43
CA HIS A 90 35.59 -17.72 7.61
C HIS A 90 35.18 -19.21 7.55
N VAL A 91 35.08 -19.78 6.34
CA VAL A 91 34.81 -21.20 6.18
C VAL A 91 36.00 -22.01 6.70
N THR A 92 35.70 -23.06 7.47
CA THR A 92 36.72 -23.95 8.04
C THR A 92 36.65 -25.34 7.38
N PRO A 93 37.76 -26.09 7.32
CA PRO A 93 37.75 -27.48 6.87
C PRO A 93 36.75 -28.36 7.65
N ASN A 94 36.55 -28.07 8.95
CA ASN A 94 35.57 -28.80 9.75
C ASN A 94 34.13 -28.50 9.32
N TYR A 95 33.82 -27.24 9.01
CA TYR A 95 32.52 -26.86 8.48
C TYR A 95 32.22 -27.58 7.16
N VAL A 96 33.17 -27.59 6.23
CA VAL A 96 33.05 -28.32 4.94
C VAL A 96 32.81 -29.81 5.16
N ARG A 97 33.61 -30.48 6.00
CA ARG A 97 33.41 -31.92 6.29
C ARG A 97 32.02 -32.23 6.78
N ARG A 98 31.48 -31.37 7.66
CA ARG A 98 30.13 -31.55 8.20
C ARG A 98 29.05 -31.32 7.16
N LEU A 99 29.22 -30.34 6.27
CA LEU A 99 28.28 -30.12 5.16
C LEU A 99 28.28 -31.28 4.16
N VAL A 100 29.46 -31.80 3.79
CA VAL A 100 29.58 -32.96 2.89
C VAL A 100 28.91 -34.20 3.48
N GLN A 101 28.94 -34.40 4.80
CA GLN A 101 28.26 -35.51 5.47
C GLN A 101 26.73 -35.44 5.43
N LEU A 102 26.15 -34.25 5.19
CA LEU A 102 24.71 -34.07 5.08
C LEU A 102 24.17 -34.42 3.68
N ASP A 103 25.05 -34.68 2.71
CA ASP A 103 24.70 -35.10 1.35
C ASP A 103 23.66 -34.19 0.68
N LEU A 104 23.82 -32.87 0.87
CA LEU A 104 22.92 -31.87 0.30
C LEU A 104 23.15 -31.77 -1.22
N PRO A 105 22.10 -31.85 -2.04
CA PRO A 105 22.22 -31.67 -3.49
C PRO A 105 22.86 -30.33 -3.84
N ASP A 106 23.66 -30.32 -4.92
CA ASP A 106 24.31 -29.14 -5.49
C ASP A 106 25.26 -28.39 -4.54
N LEU A 107 25.86 -29.10 -3.59
CA LEU A 107 26.88 -28.54 -2.69
C LEU A 107 28.23 -28.35 -3.41
N ASP A 108 28.51 -27.13 -3.85
CA ASP A 108 29.80 -26.71 -4.40
C ASP A 108 30.50 -25.64 -3.53
N ALA A 109 31.68 -25.17 -3.95
CA ALA A 109 32.45 -24.19 -3.19
C ALA A 109 31.71 -22.85 -3.04
N GLU A 110 30.96 -22.43 -4.06
CA GLU A 110 30.19 -21.18 -4.02
C GLU A 110 28.97 -21.32 -3.10
N GLY A 111 28.25 -22.44 -3.17
CA GLY A 111 27.15 -22.76 -2.28
C GLY A 111 27.58 -22.86 -0.81
N ILE A 112 28.76 -23.43 -0.53
CA ILE A 112 29.34 -23.44 0.83
C ILE A 112 29.63 -22.01 1.30
N ALA A 113 30.13 -21.14 0.42
CA ALA A 113 30.32 -19.72 0.74
C ALA A 113 28.98 -19.03 1.04
N GLN A 114 27.93 -19.27 0.25
CA GLN A 114 26.59 -18.73 0.49
C GLN A 114 26.02 -19.17 1.84
N LEU A 115 26.13 -20.45 2.20
CA LEU A 115 25.71 -20.95 3.51
C LEU A 115 26.45 -20.21 4.64
N ALA A 116 27.75 -19.97 4.49
CA ALA A 116 28.55 -19.24 5.47
C ALA A 116 28.18 -17.74 5.57
N ILE A 117 27.95 -17.08 4.44
CA ILE A 117 27.50 -15.68 4.35
C ILE A 117 26.20 -15.47 5.13
N HIS A 118 25.26 -16.42 5.00
CA HIS A 118 23.97 -16.37 5.70
C HIS A 118 23.98 -17.03 7.09
N HIS A 119 25.16 -17.35 7.62
CA HIS A 119 25.33 -17.95 8.95
C HIS A 119 24.55 -19.26 9.15
N ILE A 120 24.45 -20.07 8.10
CA ILE A 120 23.75 -21.35 8.13
C ILE A 120 24.72 -22.43 8.63
N HIS A 121 24.35 -23.10 9.72
CA HIS A 121 25.16 -24.15 10.34
C HIS A 121 24.70 -25.57 9.93
N PRO A 122 25.59 -26.59 9.93
CA PRO A 122 25.20 -27.96 9.60
C PRO A 122 24.03 -28.50 10.43
N GLU A 123 23.91 -28.09 11.71
CA GLU A 123 22.80 -28.44 12.58
C GLU A 123 21.45 -27.92 12.08
N TYR A 124 21.43 -26.74 11.46
CA TYR A 124 20.21 -26.16 10.89
C TYR A 124 19.72 -27.01 9.71
N ILE A 125 20.63 -27.38 8.80
CA ILE A 125 20.33 -28.24 7.65
C ILE A 125 19.85 -29.61 8.12
N ALA A 126 20.56 -30.24 9.05
CA ALA A 126 20.18 -31.54 9.61
C ALA A 126 18.77 -31.49 10.23
N ALA A 127 18.46 -30.43 10.97
CA ALA A 127 17.14 -30.25 11.57
C ALA A 127 16.02 -30.14 10.51
N PHE A 128 16.26 -29.51 9.36
CA PHE A 128 15.30 -29.49 8.25
C PHE A 128 15.19 -30.84 7.52
N GLN A 129 16.30 -31.55 7.34
CA GLN A 129 16.27 -32.92 6.79
C GLN A 129 15.47 -33.89 7.67
N GLU A 130 15.57 -33.77 8.99
CA GLU A 130 14.77 -34.55 9.95
C GLU A 130 13.27 -34.29 9.83
N LEU A 131 12.88 -33.08 9.40
CA LEU A 131 11.50 -32.73 9.13
C LEU A 131 10.96 -33.37 7.85
N LYS A 132 11.81 -34.02 7.04
CA LYS A 132 11.41 -34.70 5.79
C LYS A 132 10.59 -33.79 4.85
N LEU A 133 10.96 -32.51 4.76
CA LEU A 133 10.54 -31.70 3.62
C LEU A 133 11.17 -32.33 2.37
N GLN A 134 10.35 -32.65 1.37
CA GLN A 134 10.83 -33.39 0.20
C GLN A 134 11.87 -32.57 -0.57
N ASP A 135 12.88 -33.26 -1.10
CA ASP A 135 13.86 -32.74 -2.07
C ASP A 135 14.57 -31.44 -1.66
N LEU A 136 14.92 -31.29 -0.38
CA LEU A 136 15.63 -30.11 0.13
C LEU A 136 16.97 -29.89 -0.59
N THR A 137 17.10 -28.79 -1.33
CA THR A 137 18.31 -28.40 -2.05
C THR A 137 19.15 -27.38 -1.27
N LEU A 138 20.38 -27.11 -1.75
CA LEU A 138 21.19 -25.99 -1.23
C LEU A 138 20.47 -24.65 -1.35
N HIS A 139 19.84 -24.39 -2.49
CA HIS A 139 19.10 -23.15 -2.72
C HIS A 139 17.99 -22.97 -1.68
N ASP A 140 17.22 -24.04 -1.43
CA ASP A 140 16.13 -24.04 -0.46
C ASP A 140 16.60 -23.72 0.97
N VAL A 141 17.68 -24.36 1.41
CA VAL A 141 18.29 -24.09 2.72
C VAL A 141 18.71 -22.63 2.85
N VAL A 142 19.32 -22.07 1.79
CA VAL A 142 19.71 -20.66 1.75
C VAL A 142 18.48 -19.76 1.87
N GLN A 143 17.40 -20.04 1.12
CA GLN A 143 16.14 -19.29 1.21
C GLN A 143 15.52 -19.35 2.61
N LEU A 144 15.45 -20.54 3.22
CA LEU A 144 14.97 -20.73 4.60
C LEU A 144 15.77 -19.87 5.59
N GLY A 145 17.10 -19.84 5.44
CA GLY A 145 18.00 -19.04 6.28
C GLY A 145 17.82 -17.53 6.11
N ILE A 146 17.77 -17.05 4.86
CA ILE A 146 17.56 -15.63 4.51
C ILE A 146 16.24 -15.13 5.10
N HIS A 147 15.17 -15.94 5.01
CA HIS A 147 13.85 -15.59 5.51
C HIS A 147 13.61 -16.01 6.97
N HIS A 148 14.68 -16.32 7.69
CA HIS A 148 14.69 -16.61 9.12
C HIS A 148 13.70 -17.71 9.56
N VAL A 149 13.45 -18.68 8.69
CA VAL A 149 12.60 -19.82 9.00
C VAL A 149 13.32 -20.72 10.01
N ARG A 150 12.62 -21.14 11.06
CA ARG A 150 13.13 -22.06 12.07
C ARG A 150 12.52 -23.45 11.90
N PRO A 151 13.26 -24.55 12.13
CA PRO A 151 12.69 -25.90 12.12
C PRO A 151 11.47 -26.04 13.06
N GLU A 152 11.48 -25.33 14.20
CA GLU A 152 10.38 -25.31 15.17
C GLU A 152 9.08 -24.77 14.55
N MET A 153 9.17 -23.78 13.66
CA MET A 153 8.00 -23.24 12.96
C MET A 153 7.31 -24.33 12.15
N VAL A 154 8.06 -25.16 11.40
CA VAL A 154 7.48 -26.25 10.60
C VAL A 154 6.84 -27.31 11.49
N ARG A 155 7.42 -27.64 12.64
CA ARG A 155 6.81 -28.55 13.62
C ARG A 155 5.49 -28.00 14.14
N GLU A 156 5.48 -26.74 14.56
CA GLU A 156 4.26 -26.07 15.04
C GLU A 156 3.18 -25.99 13.96
N LEU A 157 3.53 -25.71 12.70
CA LEU A 157 2.57 -25.70 11.60
C LEU A 157 1.91 -27.07 11.40
N ARG A 158 2.68 -28.16 11.50
CA ARG A 158 2.15 -29.54 11.43
C ARG A 158 1.27 -29.88 12.61
N ASP A 159 1.62 -29.46 13.82
CA ASP A 159 0.79 -29.63 15.02
C ASP A 159 -0.53 -28.85 14.91
N LEU A 160 -0.52 -27.74 14.15
CA LEU A 160 -1.71 -27.00 13.76
C LEU A 160 -2.45 -27.61 12.56
N GLY A 161 -2.06 -28.79 12.10
CA GLY A 161 -2.73 -29.53 11.02
C GLY A 161 -2.36 -29.08 9.61
N ILE A 162 -1.35 -28.21 9.45
CA ILE A 162 -0.81 -27.84 8.14
C ILE A 162 0.31 -28.82 7.80
N THR A 163 -0.06 -29.99 7.27
CA THR A 163 0.85 -31.14 7.11
C THR A 163 1.51 -31.23 5.74
N ASP A 164 0.81 -30.82 4.68
CA ASP A 164 1.29 -30.89 3.29
C ASP A 164 2.04 -29.61 2.91
N LEU A 165 3.18 -29.38 3.56
CA LEU A 165 4.04 -28.21 3.32
C LEU A 165 5.16 -28.55 2.34
N THR A 166 5.24 -27.76 1.26
CA THR A 166 6.44 -27.71 0.42
C THR A 166 7.50 -26.78 1.05
N VAL A 167 8.73 -26.81 0.54
CA VAL A 167 9.75 -25.85 0.99
C VAL A 167 9.37 -24.42 0.60
N ASP A 168 8.84 -24.22 -0.61
CA ASP A 168 8.37 -22.91 -1.08
C ASP A 168 7.26 -22.37 -0.15
N ASP A 169 6.27 -23.18 0.23
CA ASP A 169 5.23 -22.78 1.19
C ASP A 169 5.83 -22.22 2.48
N VAL A 170 6.81 -22.91 3.05
CA VAL A 170 7.46 -22.51 4.30
C VAL A 170 8.29 -21.23 4.10
N VAL A 171 8.96 -21.09 2.97
CA VAL A 171 9.69 -19.88 2.59
C VAL A 171 8.74 -18.69 2.43
N GLN A 172 7.61 -18.84 1.73
CA GLN A 172 6.59 -17.80 1.58
C GLN A 172 6.04 -17.34 2.93
N LEU A 173 5.77 -18.28 3.84
CA LEU A 173 5.35 -17.95 5.20
C LEU A 173 6.43 -17.14 5.95
N GLY A 174 7.71 -17.46 5.75
CA GLY A 174 8.84 -16.71 6.30
C GLY A 174 8.97 -15.29 5.73
N ILE A 175 8.90 -15.16 4.39
CA ILE A 175 8.92 -13.88 3.66
C ILE A 175 7.86 -12.93 4.20
N HIS A 176 6.64 -13.44 4.38
CA HIS A 176 5.50 -12.65 4.84
C HIS A 176 5.33 -12.67 6.37
N HIS A 177 6.35 -13.10 7.11
CA HIS A 177 6.41 -13.06 8.57
C HIS A 177 5.22 -13.74 9.27
N VAL A 178 4.65 -14.78 8.65
CA VAL A 178 3.56 -15.55 9.24
C VAL A 178 4.09 -16.37 10.40
N ARG A 179 3.45 -16.23 11.57
CA ARG A 179 3.79 -16.98 12.78
C ARG A 179 2.74 -18.04 13.07
N PRO A 180 3.10 -19.20 13.64
CA PRO A 180 2.12 -20.20 14.10
C PRO A 180 1.04 -19.63 15.04
N ASP A 181 1.36 -18.57 15.78
CA ASP A 181 0.39 -17.88 16.65
C ASP A 181 -0.75 -17.20 15.89
N MET A 182 -0.43 -16.56 14.75
CA MET A 182 -1.46 -16.00 13.86
C MET A 182 -2.42 -17.09 13.39
N ILE A 183 -1.89 -18.27 13.05
CA ILE A 183 -2.71 -19.40 12.59
C ILE A 183 -3.59 -19.93 13.72
N ARG A 184 -3.08 -20.06 14.95
CA ARG A 184 -3.91 -20.40 16.14
C ARG A 184 -5.08 -19.43 16.30
N GLN A 185 -4.81 -18.14 16.25
CA GLN A 185 -5.86 -17.11 16.38
C GLN A 185 -6.87 -17.18 15.23
N LEU A 186 -6.44 -17.44 13.99
CA LEU A 186 -7.35 -17.65 12.86
C LEU A 186 -8.27 -18.87 13.08
N ARG A 187 -7.76 -19.96 13.66
CA ARG A 187 -8.55 -21.16 14.01
C ARG A 187 -9.50 -20.90 15.17
N ASP A 188 -9.11 -20.12 16.17
CA ASP A 188 -10.00 -19.68 17.26
C ASP A 188 -11.13 -18.79 16.72
N LEU A 189 -10.83 -18.02 15.67
CA LEU A 189 -11.81 -17.36 14.81
C LEU A 189 -12.44 -18.35 13.81
N GLY A 190 -12.47 -19.65 14.05
CA GLY A 190 -13.18 -20.64 13.23
C GLY A 190 -12.68 -20.85 11.79
N PHE A 191 -11.57 -20.25 11.37
CA PHE A 191 -10.93 -20.49 10.07
C PHE A 191 -10.00 -21.71 10.15
N ASN A 192 -10.59 -22.90 10.30
CA ASN A 192 -9.86 -24.12 10.64
C ASN A 192 -9.10 -24.79 9.49
N ASN A 193 -9.46 -24.47 8.25
CA ASN A 193 -9.02 -25.17 7.03
C ASN A 193 -8.53 -24.20 5.96
N LEU A 194 -7.72 -23.20 6.33
CA LEU A 194 -7.13 -22.27 5.36
C LEU A 194 -5.98 -22.94 4.61
N ALA A 195 -5.95 -22.76 3.30
CA ALA A 195 -4.77 -23.09 2.51
C ALA A 195 -3.61 -22.16 2.86
N VAL A 196 -2.36 -22.62 2.72
CA VAL A 196 -1.17 -21.79 2.97
C VAL A 196 -1.21 -20.49 2.16
N ALA A 197 -1.59 -20.57 0.88
CA ALA A 197 -1.74 -19.40 0.02
C ALA A 197 -2.71 -18.35 0.59
N GLN A 198 -3.81 -18.76 1.23
CA GLN A 198 -4.76 -17.83 1.86
C GLN A 198 -4.16 -17.19 3.11
N ILE A 199 -3.40 -17.94 3.91
CA ILE A 199 -2.70 -17.41 5.09
C ILE A 199 -1.65 -16.37 4.67
N VAL A 200 -0.87 -16.69 3.63
CA VAL A 200 0.10 -15.78 3.03
C VAL A 200 -0.58 -14.52 2.48
N GLN A 201 -1.72 -14.66 1.80
CA GLN A 201 -2.47 -13.52 1.28
C GLN A 201 -2.94 -12.56 2.38
N LEU A 202 -3.40 -13.07 3.53
CA LEU A 202 -3.72 -12.22 4.68
C LEU A 202 -2.49 -11.43 5.14
N ALA A 203 -1.33 -12.07 5.20
CA ALA A 203 -0.10 -11.44 5.64
C ALA A 203 0.45 -10.40 4.66
N ILE A 204 0.34 -10.66 3.34
CA ILE A 204 0.71 -9.69 2.29
C ILE A 204 -0.05 -8.37 2.45
N HIS A 205 -1.31 -8.44 2.87
CA HIS A 205 -2.18 -7.27 3.05
C HIS A 205 -2.27 -6.79 4.51
N ASP A 206 -1.34 -7.21 5.37
CA ASP A 206 -1.28 -6.82 6.79
C ASP A 206 -2.59 -7.12 7.58
N ILE A 207 -3.36 -8.12 7.14
CA ILE A 207 -4.63 -8.50 7.75
C ILE A 207 -4.38 -9.36 8.98
N ARG A 208 -4.59 -8.76 10.15
CA ARG A 208 -4.34 -9.39 11.45
C ARG A 208 -5.61 -10.04 12.04
N PRO A 209 -5.49 -11.06 12.91
CA PRO A 209 -6.63 -11.66 13.60
C PRO A 209 -7.52 -10.65 14.35
N ASP A 210 -6.93 -9.60 14.94
CA ASP A 210 -7.69 -8.52 15.60
C ASP A 210 -8.64 -7.78 14.64
N PHE A 211 -8.26 -7.60 13.38
CA PHE A 211 -9.11 -6.99 12.36
C PHE A 211 -10.31 -7.89 12.07
N ILE A 212 -10.06 -9.19 11.88
CA ILE A 212 -11.08 -10.20 11.63
C ILE A 212 -12.05 -10.33 12.81
N HIS A 213 -11.52 -10.30 14.04
CA HIS A 213 -12.33 -10.27 15.26
C HIS A 213 -13.28 -9.08 15.27
N LYS A 214 -12.78 -7.86 15.01
CA LYS A 214 -13.60 -6.65 14.95
C LYS A 214 -14.63 -6.69 13.82
N LEU A 215 -14.30 -7.29 12.67
CA LEU A 215 -15.26 -7.51 11.59
C LEU A 215 -16.40 -8.44 12.03
N ARG A 216 -16.14 -9.46 12.85
CA ARG A 216 -17.19 -10.33 13.38
C ARG A 216 -18.12 -9.61 14.36
N GLU A 217 -17.61 -8.66 15.13
CA GLU A 217 -18.43 -7.83 16.02
C GLU A 217 -19.44 -6.94 15.28
N THR A 218 -19.28 -6.77 13.95
CA THR A 218 -20.28 -6.10 13.10
C THR A 218 -21.51 -6.97 12.81
N GLY A 219 -21.44 -8.28 13.10
CA GLY A 219 -22.49 -9.24 12.78
C GLY A 219 -22.40 -9.84 11.36
N LEU A 220 -21.49 -9.34 10.52
CA LEU A 220 -21.28 -9.87 9.17
C LEU A 220 -20.66 -11.28 9.20
N GLN A 221 -21.21 -12.16 8.35
CA GLN A 221 -20.63 -13.46 8.05
C GLN A 221 -19.80 -13.34 6.78
N LEU A 222 -18.48 -13.18 6.94
CA LEU A 222 -17.56 -12.93 5.82
C LEU A 222 -16.73 -14.16 5.49
N THR A 223 -16.53 -14.41 4.21
CA THR A 223 -15.50 -15.35 3.74
C THR A 223 -14.11 -14.74 3.90
N ILE A 224 -13.07 -15.57 3.77
CA ILE A 224 -11.69 -15.06 3.84
C ILE A 224 -11.38 -14.10 2.69
N ASP A 225 -11.90 -14.38 1.48
CA ASP A 225 -11.71 -13.50 0.32
C ASP A 225 -12.37 -12.14 0.53
N GLN A 226 -13.56 -12.11 1.15
CA GLN A 226 -14.25 -10.88 1.51
C GLN A 226 -13.50 -10.08 2.59
N ILE A 227 -12.92 -10.77 3.58
CA ILE A 227 -12.03 -10.14 4.57
C ILE A 227 -10.82 -9.52 3.88
N VAL A 228 -10.22 -10.23 2.91
CA VAL A 228 -9.09 -9.73 2.15
C VAL A 228 -9.46 -8.48 1.36
N GLN A 229 -10.61 -8.49 0.66
CA GLN A 229 -11.10 -7.32 -0.07
C GLN A 229 -11.29 -6.11 0.85
N LEU A 230 -11.91 -6.30 2.03
CA LEU A 230 -12.05 -5.21 3.01
C LEU A 230 -10.70 -4.71 3.53
N GLY A 231 -9.74 -5.60 3.76
CA GLY A 231 -8.39 -5.24 4.21
C GLY A 231 -7.62 -4.43 3.17
N ILE A 232 -7.68 -4.82 1.89
CA ILE A 232 -7.02 -4.09 0.77
C ILE A 232 -7.55 -2.67 0.63
N HIS A 233 -8.82 -2.43 0.97
CA HIS A 233 -9.47 -1.13 0.88
C HIS A 233 -9.55 -0.39 2.23
N ASP A 234 -8.66 -0.73 3.17
CA ASP A 234 -8.53 -0.07 4.48
C ASP A 234 -9.86 0.10 5.25
N ALA A 235 -10.77 -0.86 5.07
CA ALA A 235 -12.10 -0.79 5.64
C ALA A 235 -12.03 -0.68 7.17
N GLN A 236 -12.80 0.23 7.76
CA GLN A 236 -12.77 0.45 9.20
C GLN A 236 -13.93 -0.31 9.87
N PRO A 237 -13.68 -1.31 10.75
CA PRO A 237 -14.76 -2.10 11.36
C PRO A 237 -15.79 -1.26 12.13
N LYS A 238 -15.36 -0.15 12.75
CA LYS A 238 -16.27 0.80 13.43
C LYS A 238 -17.24 1.47 12.45
N GLN A 239 -16.77 1.80 11.26
CA GLN A 239 -17.59 2.41 10.20
C GLN A 239 -18.60 1.39 9.67
N ILE A 240 -18.17 0.15 9.44
CA ILE A 240 -19.07 -0.96 9.05
C ILE A 240 -20.11 -1.21 10.15
N GLN A 241 -19.72 -1.26 11.41
CA GLN A 241 -20.65 -1.42 12.53
C GLN A 241 -21.69 -0.28 12.58
N ALA A 242 -21.27 0.96 12.35
CA ALA A 242 -22.18 2.10 12.29
C ALA A 242 -23.16 2.00 11.12
N LEU A 243 -22.71 1.53 9.93
CA LEU A 243 -23.59 1.26 8.79
C LEU A 243 -24.58 0.15 9.10
N MET A 244 -24.14 -0.93 9.73
CA MET A 244 -25.01 -2.05 10.11
C MET A 244 -26.10 -1.65 11.10
N ALA A 245 -25.81 -0.69 12.00
CA ALA A 245 -26.78 -0.17 12.94
C ALA A 245 -27.90 0.67 12.31
N LEU A 246 -27.78 1.07 11.04
CA LEU A 246 -28.82 1.78 10.29
C LEU A 246 -29.93 0.86 9.75
N ASP A 247 -29.73 -0.47 9.83
CA ASP A 247 -30.74 -1.51 9.52
C ASP A 247 -31.38 -1.41 8.13
N PHE A 248 -30.57 -1.10 7.10
CA PHE A 248 -31.03 -1.12 5.71
C PHE A 248 -31.20 -2.56 5.21
N SER A 249 -32.41 -2.93 4.81
CA SER A 249 -32.74 -4.27 4.27
C SER A 249 -31.96 -4.67 3.01
N GLU A 250 -31.48 -3.69 2.22
CA GLU A 250 -30.75 -3.91 0.97
C GLU A 250 -29.22 -3.74 1.08
N LEU A 251 -28.67 -3.58 2.29
CA LEU A 251 -27.23 -3.40 2.46
C LEU A 251 -26.49 -4.72 2.21
N THR A 252 -25.85 -4.84 1.05
CA THR A 252 -25.05 -6.01 0.66
C THR A 252 -23.57 -5.82 0.98
N PHE A 253 -22.81 -6.93 1.01
CA PHE A 253 -21.34 -6.89 1.09
C PHE A 253 -20.74 -5.99 -0.01
N ASP A 254 -21.18 -6.14 -1.26
CA ASP A 254 -20.66 -5.34 -2.38
C ASP A 254 -20.88 -3.85 -2.14
N THR A 255 -22.05 -3.47 -1.59
CA THR A 255 -22.34 -2.06 -1.29
C THR A 255 -21.47 -1.54 -0.13
N ILE A 256 -21.23 -2.36 0.89
CA ILE A 256 -20.31 -2.01 1.99
C ILE A 256 -18.88 -1.84 1.46
N LEU A 257 -18.45 -2.72 0.57
CA LEU A 257 -17.14 -2.65 -0.07
C LEU A 257 -17.03 -1.38 -0.92
N ASP A 258 -18.03 -1.08 -1.75
CA ASP A 258 -18.09 0.15 -2.54
C ASP A 258 -18.04 1.40 -1.64
N TYR A 259 -18.72 1.37 -0.49
CA TYR A 259 -18.66 2.47 0.48
C TYR A 259 -17.26 2.64 1.06
N CYS A 260 -16.51 1.56 1.28
CA CYS A 260 -15.13 1.65 1.73
C CYS A 260 -14.23 2.25 0.63
N ILE A 261 -14.38 1.77 -0.61
CA ILE A 261 -13.63 2.25 -1.78
C ILE A 261 -13.86 3.74 -2.05
N HIS A 262 -15.12 4.17 -1.92
CA HIS A 262 -15.54 5.55 -2.20
C HIS A 262 -15.67 6.42 -0.94
N GLU A 263 -15.15 5.96 0.21
CA GLU A 263 -15.14 6.71 1.48
C GLU A 263 -16.52 7.22 1.96
N VAL A 264 -17.60 6.49 1.63
CA VAL A 264 -18.97 6.83 2.05
C VAL A 264 -19.15 6.57 3.54
N ARG A 265 -19.37 7.63 4.30
CA ARG A 265 -19.46 7.58 5.77
C ARG A 265 -20.87 7.30 6.29
N ALA A 266 -20.98 6.72 7.48
CA ALA A 266 -22.25 6.27 8.05
C ALA A 266 -23.10 7.45 8.53
N ASP A 267 -22.45 8.51 9.03
CA ASP A 267 -23.09 9.77 9.39
C ASP A 267 -23.69 10.50 8.18
N TYR A 268 -22.98 10.47 7.03
CA TYR A 268 -23.51 10.94 5.76
C TYR A 268 -24.77 10.16 5.38
N VAL A 269 -24.67 8.83 5.32
CA VAL A 269 -25.79 7.94 4.95
C VAL A 269 -26.99 8.16 5.88
N ALA A 270 -26.79 8.16 7.19
CA ALA A 270 -27.85 8.38 8.18
C ALA A 270 -28.54 9.74 8.00
N THR A 271 -27.76 10.79 7.72
CA THR A 271 -28.32 12.12 7.53
C THR A 271 -29.10 12.22 6.23
N ILE A 272 -28.58 11.67 5.13
CA ILE A 272 -29.29 11.67 3.85
C ILE A 272 -30.55 10.81 3.92
N HIS A 273 -30.52 9.66 4.60
CA HIS A 273 -31.70 8.82 4.80
C HIS A 273 -32.83 9.56 5.54
N ASN A 274 -32.49 10.36 6.57
CA ASN A 274 -33.49 11.18 7.25
C ASN A 274 -34.12 12.26 6.35
N LEU A 275 -33.38 12.76 5.36
CA LEU A 275 -33.87 13.75 4.39
C LEU A 275 -34.63 13.09 3.23
N LEU A 276 -34.23 11.88 2.85
CA LEU A 276 -34.76 11.11 1.73
C LEU A 276 -34.99 9.66 2.19
N PRO A 277 -36.11 9.37 2.88
CA PRO A 277 -36.37 8.05 3.47
C PRO A 277 -36.38 6.90 2.44
N GLU A 278 -36.78 7.19 1.21
CA GLU A 278 -36.87 6.21 0.11
C GLU A 278 -35.53 6.00 -0.62
N ALA A 279 -34.45 6.70 -0.23
CA ALA A 279 -33.14 6.53 -0.87
C ALA A 279 -32.51 5.18 -0.49
N THR A 280 -32.07 4.46 -1.51
CA THR A 280 -31.43 3.15 -1.40
C THR A 280 -29.92 3.27 -1.10
N PRO A 281 -29.28 2.20 -0.58
CA PRO A 281 -27.82 2.18 -0.40
C PRO A 281 -27.01 2.56 -1.64
N LYS A 282 -27.41 2.10 -2.83
CA LYS A 282 -26.73 2.47 -4.09
C LYS A 282 -26.91 3.95 -4.43
N GLN A 283 -28.03 4.54 -4.06
CA GLN A 283 -28.26 5.97 -4.27
C GLN A 283 -27.40 6.81 -3.33
N PHE A 284 -27.18 6.44 -2.06
CA PHE A 284 -26.24 7.17 -1.21
C PHE A 284 -24.82 7.17 -1.78
N LEU A 285 -24.36 6.04 -2.33
CA LEU A 285 -23.09 5.96 -3.04
C LEU A 285 -23.05 6.91 -4.24
N THR A 286 -24.07 6.85 -5.10
CA THR A 286 -24.19 7.72 -6.27
C THR A 286 -24.18 9.20 -5.88
N MET A 287 -24.88 9.55 -4.80
CA MET A 287 -24.92 10.90 -4.27
C MET A 287 -23.53 11.34 -3.77
N HIS A 288 -22.82 10.47 -3.06
CA HIS A 288 -21.48 10.74 -2.57
C HIS A 288 -20.47 10.94 -3.71
N ILE A 289 -20.48 10.06 -4.73
CA ILE A 289 -19.61 10.14 -5.90
C ILE A 289 -19.80 11.46 -6.67
N HIS A 290 -21.03 11.98 -6.72
CA HIS A 290 -21.34 13.27 -7.35
C HIS A 290 -21.18 14.46 -6.41
N GLU A 291 -20.52 14.28 -5.26
CA GLU A 291 -20.20 15.32 -4.29
C GLU A 291 -21.45 16.07 -3.77
N LEU A 292 -22.56 15.35 -3.60
CA LEU A 292 -23.74 15.92 -2.97
C LEU A 292 -23.49 16.06 -1.47
N THR A 293 -23.31 17.29 -1.01
CA THR A 293 -23.17 17.58 0.42
C THR A 293 -24.53 17.48 1.12
N VAL A 294 -24.52 17.17 2.42
CA VAL A 294 -25.73 17.19 3.27
C VAL A 294 -26.45 18.55 3.18
N GLY A 295 -25.69 19.65 3.14
CA GLY A 295 -26.25 21.00 3.03
C GLY A 295 -27.02 21.20 1.72
N TYR A 296 -26.43 20.81 0.59
CA TYR A 296 -27.09 20.88 -0.71
C TYR A 296 -28.38 20.06 -0.74
N VAL A 297 -28.32 18.80 -0.29
CA VAL A 297 -29.51 17.91 -0.27
C VAL A 297 -30.61 18.50 0.62
N LYS A 298 -30.25 18.99 1.81
CA LYS A 298 -31.20 19.62 2.74
C LYS A 298 -31.87 20.84 2.14
N GLU A 299 -31.12 21.74 1.50
CA GLU A 299 -31.70 22.91 0.83
C GLU A 299 -32.62 22.51 -0.31
N MET A 300 -32.21 21.53 -1.13
CA MET A 300 -33.02 21.07 -2.25
C MET A 300 -34.34 20.40 -1.82
N VAL A 301 -34.30 19.58 -0.77
CA VAL A 301 -35.51 18.98 -0.18
C VAL A 301 -36.45 20.04 0.40
N ASN A 302 -35.91 21.10 1.04
CA ASN A 302 -36.72 22.16 1.65
C ASN A 302 -37.50 23.02 0.64
N PHE A 303 -37.15 23.00 -0.65
CA PHE A 303 -37.94 23.67 -1.68
C PHE A 303 -39.26 22.94 -2.00
N ASP A 304 -39.46 21.72 -1.49
CA ASP A 304 -40.70 20.95 -1.60
C ASP A 304 -41.21 20.80 -3.05
N LEU A 305 -40.27 20.57 -3.98
CA LEU A 305 -40.60 20.34 -5.38
C LEU A 305 -41.29 18.97 -5.55
N PRO A 306 -42.31 18.85 -6.43
CA PRO A 306 -43.18 17.69 -6.49
C PRO A 306 -42.49 16.36 -6.88
N ASP A 307 -41.37 16.41 -7.60
CA ASP A 307 -40.58 15.29 -8.07
C ASP A 307 -39.17 15.23 -7.41
N ILE A 308 -39.03 15.78 -6.21
CA ILE A 308 -37.76 15.76 -5.46
C ILE A 308 -37.50 14.38 -4.85
N ASP A 309 -36.43 13.74 -5.30
CA ASP A 309 -35.96 12.45 -4.79
C ASP A 309 -34.44 12.35 -4.97
N ALA A 310 -33.82 11.25 -4.52
CA ALA A 310 -32.37 11.06 -4.64
C ALA A 310 -31.88 11.16 -6.10
N ARG A 311 -32.66 10.66 -7.07
CA ARG A 311 -32.28 10.68 -8.49
C ARG A 311 -32.38 12.08 -9.08
N SER A 312 -33.45 12.82 -8.78
CA SER A 312 -33.64 14.17 -9.30
C SER A 312 -32.65 15.14 -8.66
N ILE A 313 -32.31 15.00 -7.37
CA ILE A 313 -31.27 15.82 -6.73
C ILE A 313 -29.89 15.55 -7.35
N VAL A 314 -29.53 14.28 -7.61
CA VAL A 314 -28.30 13.97 -8.35
C VAL A 314 -28.31 14.62 -9.73
N SER A 315 -29.44 14.56 -10.45
CA SER A 315 -29.58 15.17 -11.78
C SER A 315 -29.43 16.70 -11.72
N LEU A 316 -30.01 17.35 -10.71
CA LEU A 316 -29.85 18.78 -10.45
C LEU A 316 -28.38 19.14 -10.18
N LYS A 317 -27.69 18.36 -9.34
CA LYS A 317 -26.28 18.59 -9.00
C LYS A 317 -25.36 18.43 -10.22
N ILE A 318 -25.56 17.40 -11.03
CA ILE A 318 -24.78 17.15 -12.26
C ILE A 318 -24.94 18.31 -13.25
N GLN A 319 -26.14 18.89 -13.34
CA GLN A 319 -26.39 20.05 -14.20
C GLN A 319 -26.06 21.39 -13.53
N GLU A 320 -25.35 21.38 -12.40
CA GLU A 320 -24.93 22.58 -11.67
C GLU A 320 -26.10 23.50 -11.25
N VAL A 321 -27.29 22.92 -11.03
CA VAL A 321 -28.42 23.69 -10.50
C VAL A 321 -28.14 24.05 -9.03
N THR A 322 -28.01 25.35 -8.77
CA THR A 322 -27.70 25.87 -7.43
C THR A 322 -28.97 26.11 -6.61
N PRO A 323 -28.91 26.02 -5.27
CA PRO A 323 -30.05 26.39 -4.43
C PRO A 323 -30.55 27.81 -4.66
N ALA A 324 -29.64 28.75 -4.95
CA ALA A 324 -30.01 30.13 -5.30
C ALA A 324 -30.84 30.21 -6.57
N TYR A 325 -30.51 29.41 -7.59
CA TYR A 325 -31.30 29.31 -8.82
C TYR A 325 -32.70 28.75 -8.53
N VAL A 326 -32.79 27.67 -7.74
CA VAL A 326 -34.08 27.07 -7.38
C VAL A 326 -34.93 28.04 -6.56
N ALA A 327 -34.34 28.71 -5.57
CA ALA A 327 -35.02 29.70 -4.74
C ALA A 327 -35.65 30.82 -5.59
N GLU A 328 -34.92 31.33 -6.58
CA GLU A 328 -35.45 32.33 -7.50
C GLU A 328 -36.64 31.77 -8.31
N MET A 329 -36.51 30.58 -8.89
CA MET A 329 -37.57 29.98 -9.70
C MET A 329 -38.82 29.64 -8.88
N VAL A 330 -38.65 29.19 -7.63
CA VAL A 330 -39.75 28.98 -6.69
C VAL A 330 -40.43 30.31 -6.35
N ALA A 331 -39.66 31.40 -6.16
CA ALA A 331 -40.21 32.72 -5.86
C ALA A 331 -41.01 33.34 -7.02
N LEU A 332 -40.84 32.84 -8.25
CA LEU A 332 -41.67 33.23 -9.40
C LEU A 332 -43.07 32.57 -9.39
N ASP A 333 -43.34 31.64 -8.46
CA ASP A 333 -44.63 30.96 -8.31
C ASP A 333 -45.13 30.37 -9.64
N LEU A 334 -44.31 29.51 -10.23
CA LEU A 334 -44.58 28.86 -11.52
C LEU A 334 -45.42 27.59 -11.30
N HIS A 335 -46.64 27.56 -11.84
CA HIS A 335 -47.65 26.54 -11.51
C HIS A 335 -47.23 25.07 -11.68
N ASP A 336 -46.30 24.79 -12.58
CA ASP A 336 -45.91 23.44 -12.98
C ASP A 336 -44.41 23.17 -12.75
N LEU A 337 -43.76 23.96 -11.89
CA LEU A 337 -42.34 23.84 -11.57
C LEU A 337 -42.01 22.47 -10.96
N SER A 338 -40.92 21.88 -11.43
CA SER A 338 -40.43 20.59 -10.95
C SER A 338 -38.90 20.55 -11.05
N ALA A 339 -38.26 19.66 -10.30
CA ALA A 339 -36.83 19.38 -10.38
C ALA A 339 -36.41 19.06 -11.82
N ARG A 340 -37.16 18.21 -12.52
CA ARG A 340 -36.88 17.88 -13.94
C ARG A 340 -36.91 19.11 -14.85
N LYS A 341 -37.84 20.04 -14.62
CA LYS A 341 -37.91 21.29 -15.41
C LYS A 341 -36.76 22.23 -15.06
N LEU A 342 -36.38 22.36 -13.79
CA LEU A 342 -35.20 23.12 -13.39
C LEU A 342 -33.92 22.58 -14.03
N THR A 343 -33.75 21.25 -14.04
CA THR A 343 -32.66 20.60 -14.78
C THR A 343 -32.68 20.98 -16.26
N THR A 344 -33.86 20.91 -16.90
CA THR A 344 -34.02 21.26 -18.32
C THR A 344 -33.70 22.72 -18.59
N MET A 345 -34.16 23.64 -17.74
CA MET A 345 -33.87 25.07 -17.84
C MET A 345 -32.37 25.33 -17.75
N GLN A 346 -31.70 24.75 -16.76
CA GLN A 346 -30.28 24.91 -16.54
C GLN A 346 -29.44 24.30 -17.68
N MET A 347 -29.80 23.11 -18.16
CA MET A 347 -29.19 22.48 -19.34
C MET A 347 -29.23 23.38 -20.59
N ASN A 348 -30.30 24.17 -20.73
CA ASN A 348 -30.48 25.08 -21.86
C ASN A 348 -29.95 26.50 -21.59
N GLY A 349 -29.33 26.74 -20.43
CA GLY A 349 -28.77 28.06 -20.07
C GLY A 349 -29.83 29.12 -19.77
N ILE A 350 -31.04 28.72 -19.37
CA ILE A 350 -32.11 29.65 -19.03
C ILE A 350 -31.78 30.36 -17.72
N SER A 351 -31.47 31.66 -17.82
CA SER A 351 -31.08 32.47 -16.67
C SER A 351 -32.28 32.90 -15.80
N MET A 352 -32.01 33.12 -14.51
CA MET A 352 -32.92 33.78 -13.56
C MET A 352 -33.50 35.10 -14.11
N ARG A 353 -32.65 35.90 -14.77
CA ARG A 353 -33.06 37.18 -15.37
C ARG A 353 -34.10 37.00 -16.47
N TYR A 354 -33.94 35.98 -17.31
CA TYR A 354 -34.89 35.69 -18.39
C TYR A 354 -36.24 35.26 -17.84
N ALA A 355 -36.24 34.34 -16.87
CA ALA A 355 -37.46 33.87 -16.22
C ALA A 355 -38.25 35.00 -15.54
N ARG A 356 -37.55 35.90 -14.82
CA ARG A 356 -38.18 37.07 -14.18
C ARG A 356 -38.85 37.99 -15.20
N LYS A 357 -38.18 38.27 -16.32
CA LYS A 357 -38.74 39.10 -17.39
C LYS A 357 -40.01 38.49 -17.98
N LEU A 358 -40.04 37.17 -18.17
CA LEU A 358 -41.25 36.49 -18.60
C LEU A 358 -42.38 36.56 -17.56
N LYS A 359 -42.07 36.52 -16.26
CA LYS A 359 -43.08 36.71 -15.20
C LYS A 359 -43.67 38.12 -15.24
N GLU A 360 -42.87 39.14 -15.51
CA GLU A 360 -43.35 40.52 -15.70
C GLU A 360 -44.24 40.66 -16.94
N GLU A 361 -43.95 39.94 -18.03
CA GLU A 361 -44.74 39.97 -19.27
C GLU A 361 -46.06 39.20 -19.20
N ILE A 362 -46.04 37.98 -18.63
CA ILE A 362 -47.16 37.03 -18.67
C ILE A 362 -48.01 37.10 -17.40
N GLY A 363 -47.43 37.47 -16.26
CA GLY A 363 -48.11 37.53 -14.98
C GLY A 363 -48.26 36.16 -14.30
N ASP A 364 -49.33 36.03 -13.51
CA ASP A 364 -49.48 34.90 -12.57
C ASP A 364 -49.66 33.54 -13.24
N GLU A 365 -50.21 33.50 -14.45
CA GLU A 365 -50.44 32.26 -15.21
C GLU A 365 -49.15 31.64 -15.80
N LEU A 366 -47.98 32.25 -15.59
CA LEU A 366 -46.73 31.76 -16.15
C LEU A 366 -46.37 30.36 -15.62
N THR A 367 -46.06 29.46 -16.56
CA THR A 367 -45.57 28.12 -16.29
C THR A 367 -44.07 27.99 -16.58
N ALA A 368 -43.40 27.08 -15.90
CA ALA A 368 -42.03 26.67 -16.19
C ALA A 368 -41.90 26.10 -17.62
N GLN A 369 -42.92 25.38 -18.12
CA GLN A 369 -42.90 24.87 -19.49
C GLN A 369 -42.92 26.00 -20.53
N GLN A 370 -43.72 27.04 -20.35
CA GLN A 370 -43.74 28.20 -21.24
C GLN A 370 -42.38 28.92 -21.31
N ILE A 371 -41.67 29.04 -20.18
CA ILE A 371 -40.31 29.60 -20.16
C ILE A 371 -39.37 28.76 -21.03
N ILE A 372 -39.42 27.43 -20.90
CA ILE A 372 -38.60 26.50 -21.68
C ILE A 372 -38.94 26.60 -23.17
N ASP A 373 -40.22 26.51 -23.54
CA ASP A 373 -40.68 26.51 -24.93
C ASP A 373 -40.29 27.82 -25.64
N ARG A 374 -40.46 28.96 -24.96
CA ARG A 374 -40.13 30.28 -25.52
C ARG A 374 -38.63 30.50 -25.68
N TRP A 375 -37.83 29.95 -24.76
CA TRP A 375 -36.38 29.95 -24.91
C TRP A 375 -35.94 29.11 -26.11
N LEU A 376 -36.50 27.91 -26.27
CA LEU A 376 -36.18 26.99 -27.37
C LEU A 376 -36.66 27.50 -28.74
N SER A 377 -37.73 28.29 -28.79
CA SER A 377 -38.18 28.93 -30.04
C SER A 377 -37.32 30.12 -30.47
N GLY A 378 -36.37 30.56 -29.63
CA GLY A 378 -35.52 31.72 -29.89
C GLY A 378 -36.23 33.06 -29.66
N GLU A 379 -37.40 33.06 -29.04
CA GLU A 379 -38.12 34.27 -28.70
C GLU A 379 -37.46 34.96 -27.50
N THR A 380 -36.85 36.12 -27.76
CA THR A 380 -36.39 37.00 -26.70
C THR A 380 -37.58 37.64 -26.01
N ALA A 381 -37.62 37.56 -24.68
CA ALA A 381 -38.50 38.40 -23.87
C ALA A 381 -38.39 39.86 -24.36
N VAL A 382 -39.52 40.50 -24.63
CA VAL A 382 -39.62 41.81 -25.29
C VAL A 382 -39.27 42.89 -24.25
N SER A 383 -38.30 43.75 -24.53
CA SER A 383 -37.97 44.85 -23.59
C SER A 383 -39.12 45.85 -23.54
N PRO A 384 -39.58 46.27 -22.34
CA PRO A 384 -40.35 47.50 -22.22
C PRO A 384 -39.50 48.72 -22.59
#